data_AF-A0A7X0CLI2-F1
#
_entry.id   AF-A0A7X0CLI2-F1
#
_cell.length_a   1.000
_cell.length_b   1.000
_cell.length_c   1.000
_cell.angle_alpha   90.00
_cell.angle_beta   90.00
_cell.angle_gamma   90.00
#
_symmetry.space_group_name_H-M   'P 1'
#
loop_
_entity.id
_entity.type
_entity.pdbx_description
1 polymer ?
#
loop_
_entity_poly.entity_id
_entity_poly.type
_entity_poly.pdbx_seq_one_letter_code
_entity_poly.pdbx_strand_id
1 'polypeptide(L)'
;MPDHNQILYAIEVHSVEGIRSYFDQGGDPNDILPDGVPLFTTMATMYARTPHFKDCVQCFIDAGLEFRDQALLAVFTDDGHKLEQIIRQDAAIILKTYNLFNNTYTPLTGATLLHFCAEYNSVACAKVLLKHNADIKCKSRVG
;
A
#
# COMPACT_ATOMS: atom_id res chain seq x y z
N MET A 1 5.39 23.88 -7.21
CA MET A 1 5.42 22.44 -6.87
C MET A 1 6.78 22.15 -6.27
N PRO A 2 6.84 21.49 -5.10
CA PRO A 2 8.08 21.08 -4.46
C PRO A 2 8.88 20.08 -5.32
N ASP A 3 10.16 19.91 -5.03
CA ASP A 3 11.06 19.01 -5.79
C ASP A 3 10.75 17.53 -5.48
N HIS A 4 10.54 16.71 -6.51
CA HIS A 4 10.33 15.26 -6.36
C HIS A 4 11.46 14.57 -5.59
N ASN A 5 12.70 15.07 -5.62
CA ASN A 5 13.79 14.49 -4.85
C ASN A 5 13.53 14.55 -3.32
N GLN A 6 12.81 15.56 -2.85
CA GLN A 6 12.48 15.72 -1.42
C GLN A 6 11.52 14.62 -0.96
N ILE A 7 10.44 14.39 -1.72
CA ILE A 7 9.46 13.36 -1.40
C ILE A 7 10.05 11.96 -1.58
N LEU A 8 10.83 11.72 -2.64
CA LEU A 8 11.47 10.43 -2.86
C LEU A 8 12.42 10.06 -1.72
N TYR A 9 13.23 11.02 -1.23
CA TYR A 9 14.06 10.82 -0.06
C TYR A 9 13.22 10.55 1.20
N ALA A 10 12.17 11.34 1.44
CA ALA A 10 11.31 11.17 2.60
C ALA A 10 10.61 9.79 2.59
N ILE A 11 10.18 9.31 1.43
CA ILE A 11 9.64 7.96 1.27
C ILE A 11 10.73 6.91 1.50
N GLU A 12 11.94 7.07 0.95
CA GLU A 12 13.03 6.10 1.12
C GLU A 12 13.36 5.84 2.60
N VAL A 13 13.27 6.86 3.45
CA VAL A 13 13.54 6.76 4.89
C VAL A 13 12.28 6.66 5.77
N HIS A 14 11.08 6.54 5.18
CA HIS A 14 9.78 6.59 5.88
C HIS A 14 9.65 7.79 6.85
N SER A 15 10.04 8.99 6.40
CA SER A 15 9.86 10.23 7.15
C SER A 15 8.43 10.77 6.98
N VAL A 16 7.58 10.48 7.97
CA VAL A 16 6.19 10.99 8.04
C VAL A 16 6.16 12.52 7.96
N GLU A 17 7.04 13.20 8.69
CA GLU A 17 7.15 14.66 8.71
C GLU A 17 7.60 15.23 7.36
N GLY A 18 8.57 14.58 6.71
CA GLY A 18 9.04 14.98 5.39
C GLY A 18 7.95 14.85 4.32
N ILE A 19 7.19 13.74 4.35
CA ILE A 19 6.07 13.51 3.43
C ILE A 19 4.96 14.55 3.65
N ARG A 20 4.56 14.83 4.90
CA ARG A 20 3.57 15.88 5.20
C ARG A 20 4.03 17.26 4.72
N SER A 21 5.27 17.63 5.04
CA SER A 21 5.84 18.91 4.64
C SER A 21 5.85 19.10 3.13
N TYR A 22 6.12 18.03 2.36
CA TYR A 22 6.03 18.07 0.91
C TYR A 22 4.61 18.38 0.42
N PHE A 23 3.58 17.72 0.97
CA PHE A 23 2.19 18.00 0.59
C PHE A 23 1.72 19.38 1.06
N ASP A 24 2.13 19.83 2.24
CA ASP A 24 1.83 21.18 2.76
C ASP A 24 2.41 22.29 1.85
N GLN A 25 3.49 22.01 1.13
CA GLN A 25 4.10 22.91 0.14
C GLN A 25 3.41 22.84 -1.24
N GLY A 26 2.31 22.11 -1.36
CA GLY A 26 1.50 21.99 -2.58
C GLY A 26 2.00 20.93 -3.55
N GLY A 27 2.67 19.88 -3.07
CA GLY A 27 2.87 18.65 -3.85
C GLY A 27 1.57 17.86 -4.01
N ASP A 28 1.38 17.16 -5.11
CA ASP A 28 0.18 16.36 -5.37
C ASP A 28 0.47 14.87 -5.09
N PRO A 29 -0.28 14.20 -4.19
CA PRO A 29 -0.10 12.76 -3.95
C PRO A 29 -0.40 11.89 -5.18
N ASN A 30 -1.06 12.45 -6.20
CA ASN A 30 -1.43 11.78 -7.45
C ASN A 30 -0.48 12.10 -8.61
N ASP A 31 0.62 12.81 -8.35
CA ASP A 31 1.61 13.16 -9.37
C ASP A 31 2.15 11.92 -10.10
N ILE A 32 2.50 12.13 -11.37
CA ILE A 32 3.19 11.15 -12.20
C ILE A 32 4.66 11.58 -12.32
N LEU A 33 5.57 10.69 -11.92
CA LEU A 33 7.01 10.93 -11.99
C LEU A 33 7.50 10.98 -13.45
N PRO A 34 8.70 11.53 -13.72
CA PRO A 34 9.22 11.67 -15.10
C PRO A 34 9.34 10.35 -15.88
N ASP A 35 9.45 9.22 -15.21
CA ASP A 35 9.48 7.87 -15.79
C ASP A 35 8.08 7.28 -16.05
N GLY A 36 7.01 8.04 -15.75
CA GLY A 36 5.62 7.64 -15.93
C GLY A 36 5.02 6.87 -14.74
N VAL A 37 5.77 6.69 -13.65
CA VAL A 37 5.32 5.96 -12.47
C VAL A 37 4.49 6.88 -11.56
N PRO A 38 3.29 6.48 -11.10
CA PRO A 38 2.55 7.25 -10.10
C PRO A 38 3.37 7.39 -8.81
N LEU A 39 3.46 8.58 -8.26
CA LEU A 39 4.27 8.88 -7.05
C LEU A 39 3.97 7.89 -5.93
N PHE A 40 2.70 7.62 -5.63
CA PHE A 40 2.31 6.66 -4.58
C PHE A 40 2.82 5.24 -4.81
N THR A 41 3.09 4.83 -6.07
CA THR A 41 3.70 3.53 -6.36
C THR A 41 5.06 3.42 -5.69
N THR A 42 5.85 4.50 -5.66
CA THR A 42 7.17 4.50 -5.00
C THR A 42 7.08 4.26 -3.50
N MET A 43 6.04 4.79 -2.82
CA MET A 43 5.74 4.49 -1.42
C MET A 43 5.53 2.98 -1.23
N ALA A 44 4.74 2.36 -2.10
CA ALA A 44 4.45 0.92 -2.00
C ALA A 44 5.64 0.03 -2.40
N THR A 45 6.55 0.45 -3.30
CA THR A 45 7.56 -0.44 -3.91
C THR A 45 9.00 -0.21 -3.46
N MET A 46 9.34 0.93 -2.81
CA MET A 46 10.71 1.17 -2.34
C MET A 46 11.12 0.29 -1.16
N TYR A 47 12.40 0.31 -0.81
CA TYR A 47 13.04 -0.69 0.05
C TYR A 47 12.59 -0.69 1.51
N ALA A 48 12.26 0.47 2.08
CA ALA A 48 11.93 0.57 3.48
C ALA A 48 10.61 -0.14 3.82
N ARG A 49 10.64 -0.98 4.85
CA ARG A 49 9.47 -1.66 5.43
C ARG A 49 9.49 -1.49 6.95
N THR A 50 9.38 -0.23 7.39
CA THR A 50 9.37 0.13 8.82
C THR A 50 7.94 0.18 9.35
N PRO A 51 7.73 0.14 10.68
CA PRO A 51 6.41 0.32 11.30
C PRO A 51 5.68 1.61 10.90
N HIS A 52 6.42 2.63 10.45
CA HIS A 52 5.88 3.91 9.98
C HIS A 52 5.29 3.88 8.57
N PHE A 53 5.40 2.76 7.84
CA PHE A 53 4.85 2.63 6.48
C PHE A 53 3.39 3.09 6.40
N LYS A 54 2.54 2.59 7.30
CA LYS A 54 1.11 2.95 7.36
C LYS A 54 0.89 4.45 7.65
N ASP A 55 1.74 5.05 8.48
CA ASP A 55 1.65 6.48 8.81
C ASP A 55 2.04 7.33 7.59
N CYS A 56 3.02 6.87 6.81
CA CYS A 56 3.40 7.49 5.54
C CYS A 56 2.28 7.40 4.51
N VAL A 57 1.66 6.22 4.36
CA VAL A 57 0.48 6.03 3.50
C VAL A 57 -0.68 6.93 3.94
N GLN A 58 -0.89 7.09 5.24
CA GLN A 58 -1.91 7.99 5.76
C GLN A 58 -1.67 9.45 5.34
N CYS A 59 -0.41 9.90 5.27
CA CYS A 59 -0.10 11.25 4.79
C CYS A 59 -0.53 11.47 3.33
N PHE A 60 -0.39 10.46 2.47
CA PHE A 60 -0.90 10.52 1.09
C PHE A 60 -2.43 10.60 1.06
N ILE A 61 -3.11 9.78 1.88
CA ILE A 61 -4.57 9.79 1.98
C ILE A 61 -5.07 11.16 2.45
N ASP A 62 -4.46 11.72 3.50
CA ASP A 62 -4.81 13.02 4.06
C ASP A 62 -4.58 14.16 3.04
N ALA A 63 -3.60 14.01 2.15
CA ALA A 63 -3.31 14.94 1.06
C ALA A 63 -4.24 14.76 -0.17
N GLY A 64 -5.14 13.79 -0.17
CA GLY A 64 -6.11 13.57 -1.26
C GLY A 64 -5.70 12.51 -2.29
N LEU A 65 -4.97 11.47 -1.87
CA LEU A 65 -4.65 10.32 -2.74
C LEU A 65 -5.91 9.67 -3.33
N GLU A 66 -5.95 9.61 -4.66
CA GLU A 66 -6.92 8.86 -5.45
C GLU A 66 -6.38 7.44 -5.70
N PHE A 67 -6.93 6.46 -4.97
CA PHE A 67 -6.52 5.07 -5.12
C PHE A 67 -7.72 4.16 -5.34
N ARG A 68 -7.83 3.55 -6.52
CA ARG A 68 -9.02 2.78 -6.89
C ARG A 68 -9.24 1.53 -6.04
N ASP A 69 -8.16 0.82 -5.68
CA ASP A 69 -8.27 -0.43 -4.92
C ASP A 69 -8.32 -0.18 -3.42
N GLN A 70 -9.52 0.10 -2.92
CA GLN A 70 -9.76 0.41 -1.51
C GLN A 70 -9.44 -0.76 -0.57
N ALA A 71 -9.49 -2.02 -1.05
CA ALA A 71 -9.14 -3.18 -0.23
C ALA A 71 -7.63 -3.25 0.00
N LEU A 72 -6.85 -3.02 -1.07
CA LEU A 72 -5.40 -2.95 -0.95
C LEU A 72 -4.94 -1.73 -0.14
N LEU A 73 -5.60 -0.57 -0.30
CA LEU A 73 -5.31 0.61 0.52
C LEU A 73 -5.58 0.37 2.01
N ALA A 74 -6.64 -0.38 2.35
CA ALA A 74 -6.90 -0.79 3.73
C ALA A 74 -5.79 -1.72 4.27
N VAL A 75 -5.23 -2.59 3.43
CA VAL A 75 -4.04 -3.38 3.83
C VAL A 75 -2.84 -2.48 4.07
N PHE A 76 -2.53 -1.53 3.20
CA PHE A 76 -1.40 -0.61 3.39
C PHE A 76 -1.48 0.24 4.66
N THR A 77 -2.69 0.50 5.17
CA THR A 77 -2.94 1.26 6.40
C THR A 77 -3.21 0.38 7.63
N ASP A 78 -3.22 -0.95 7.47
CA ASP A 78 -3.69 -1.93 8.47
C ASP A 78 -5.10 -1.63 9.03
N ASP A 79 -6.00 -1.11 8.20
CA ASP A 79 -7.40 -0.84 8.55
C ASP A 79 -8.27 -2.10 8.36
N GLY A 80 -8.23 -2.97 9.37
CA GLY A 80 -9.04 -4.19 9.39
C GLY A 80 -10.54 -3.94 9.35
N HIS A 81 -11.03 -2.83 9.93
CA HIS A 81 -12.46 -2.54 9.95
C HIS A 81 -12.97 -2.21 8.55
N LYS A 82 -12.28 -1.30 7.84
CA LYS A 82 -12.61 -0.98 6.45
C LYS A 82 -12.49 -2.20 5.54
N LEU A 83 -11.47 -3.02 5.73
CA LEU A 83 -11.33 -4.27 4.97
C LEU A 83 -12.49 -5.23 5.22
N GLU A 84 -12.94 -5.39 6.48
CA GLU A 84 -14.09 -6.25 6.81
C GLU A 84 -15.38 -5.73 6.16
N GLN A 85 -15.61 -4.42 6.14
CA GLN A 85 -16.76 -3.83 5.45
C GLN A 85 -16.73 -4.12 3.94
N ILE A 86 -15.56 -3.97 3.31
CA ILE A 86 -15.37 -4.25 1.89
C ILE A 86 -15.64 -5.73 1.58
N ILE A 87 -15.07 -6.66 2.36
CA ILE A 87 -15.26 -8.11 2.16
C ILE A 87 -16.73 -8.52 2.32
N ARG A 88 -17.47 -7.87 3.24
CA ARG A 88 -18.91 -8.14 3.42
C ARG A 88 -19.75 -7.71 2.23
N GLN A 89 -19.29 -6.71 1.47
CA GLN A 89 -19.95 -6.26 0.24
C GLN A 89 -19.55 -7.12 -0.96
N ASP A 90 -18.28 -7.52 -1.03
CA ASP A 90 -17.76 -8.39 -2.08
C ASP A 90 -16.72 -9.39 -1.52
N ALA A 91 -17.17 -10.63 -1.29
CA ALA A 91 -16.31 -11.69 -0.79
C ALA A 91 -15.26 -12.16 -1.82
N ALA A 92 -15.44 -11.87 -3.11
CA ALA A 92 -14.49 -12.27 -4.15
C ALA A 92 -13.13 -11.57 -3.99
N ILE A 93 -13.09 -10.45 -3.26
CA ILE A 93 -11.87 -9.71 -2.93
C ILE A 93 -10.83 -10.58 -2.20
N ILE A 94 -11.28 -11.57 -1.42
CA ILE A 94 -10.39 -12.51 -0.72
C ILE A 94 -9.51 -13.31 -1.70
N LEU A 95 -10.06 -13.64 -2.88
CA LEU A 95 -9.40 -14.43 -3.92
C LEU A 95 -8.71 -13.56 -4.98
N LYS A 96 -8.86 -12.24 -4.91
CA LYS A 96 -8.27 -11.32 -5.87
C LYS A 96 -6.75 -11.44 -5.83
N THR A 97 -6.14 -11.50 -7.02
CA THR A 97 -4.69 -11.51 -7.18
C THR A 97 -4.20 -10.24 -7.83
N TYR A 98 -2.99 -9.84 -7.46
CA TYR A 98 -2.33 -8.61 -7.90
C TYR A 98 -1.11 -8.94 -8.75
N ASN A 99 -0.85 -8.15 -9.79
CA ASN A 99 0.33 -8.30 -10.66
C ASN A 99 1.08 -6.97 -10.85
N LEU A 100 0.64 -5.90 -10.19
CA LEU A 100 1.10 -4.52 -10.45
C LEU A 100 2.35 -4.13 -9.64
N PHE A 101 2.63 -4.82 -8.53
CA PHE A 101 3.72 -4.46 -7.62
C PHE A 101 4.90 -5.39 -7.85
N ASN A 102 5.89 -4.91 -8.60
CA ASN A 102 7.20 -5.55 -8.71
C ASN A 102 8.10 -5.00 -7.60
N ASN A 103 7.90 -5.49 -6.38
CA ASN A 103 8.72 -5.09 -5.23
C ASN A 103 10.12 -5.73 -5.38
N THR A 104 11.18 -4.97 -5.07
CA THR A 104 12.56 -5.32 -5.43
C THR A 104 13.03 -6.65 -4.82
N TYR A 105 12.48 -7.06 -3.67
CA TYR A 105 12.87 -8.31 -2.99
C TYR A 105 11.82 -9.43 -3.06
N THR A 106 10.53 -9.08 -3.13
CA THR A 106 9.43 -10.05 -3.12
C THR A 106 8.54 -9.83 -4.32
N PRO A 107 8.62 -10.67 -5.37
CA PRO A 107 7.67 -10.62 -6.46
C PRO A 107 6.25 -10.87 -5.91
N LEU A 108 5.42 -9.83 -5.89
CA LEU A 108 4.00 -9.92 -5.49
C LEU A 108 3.10 -10.26 -6.69
N THR A 109 3.68 -10.85 -7.74
CA THR A 109 2.93 -11.33 -8.90
C THR A 109 2.04 -12.51 -8.50
N GLY A 110 0.75 -12.41 -8.80
CA GLY A 110 -0.25 -13.36 -8.34
C GLY A 110 -0.48 -13.33 -6.82
N ALA A 111 0.01 -12.34 -6.08
CA ALA A 111 -0.18 -12.25 -4.64
C ALA A 111 -1.64 -11.89 -4.30
N THR A 112 -2.14 -12.43 -3.19
CA THR A 112 -3.44 -12.07 -2.60
C THR A 112 -3.28 -11.02 -1.51
N LEU A 113 -4.37 -10.43 -1.02
CA LEU A 113 -4.31 -9.48 0.10
C LEU A 113 -3.61 -10.04 1.34
N LEU A 114 -3.68 -11.36 1.59
CA LEU A 114 -2.99 -12.00 2.71
C LEU A 114 -1.47 -11.95 2.56
N HIS A 115 -0.95 -12.09 1.32
CA HIS A 115 0.47 -11.91 1.04
C HIS A 115 0.91 -10.46 1.27
N PHE A 116 0.10 -9.48 0.85
CA PHE A 116 0.35 -8.08 1.16
C PHE A 116 0.34 -7.82 2.68
N CYS A 117 -0.58 -8.43 3.43
CA CYS A 117 -0.57 -8.29 4.89
C CYS A 117 0.74 -8.80 5.52
N ALA A 118 1.32 -9.87 4.99
CA ALA A 118 2.61 -10.39 5.44
C ALA A 118 3.77 -9.45 5.09
N GLU A 119 3.78 -8.89 3.88
CA GLU A 119 4.82 -7.95 3.41
C GLU A 119 4.79 -6.61 4.16
N TYR A 120 3.60 -6.07 4.43
CA TYR A 120 3.41 -4.73 5.02
C TYR A 120 3.07 -4.75 6.51
N ASN A 121 3.19 -5.90 7.18
CA ASN A 121 2.90 -6.08 8.60
C ASN A 121 1.46 -5.64 9.00
N SER A 122 0.49 -5.93 8.14
CA SER A 122 -0.92 -5.56 8.32
C SER A 122 -1.68 -6.62 9.13
N VAL A 123 -1.39 -6.67 10.43
CA VAL A 123 -1.87 -7.73 11.34
C VAL A 123 -3.39 -7.69 11.53
N ALA A 124 -4.00 -6.52 11.63
CA ALA A 124 -5.45 -6.39 11.77
C ALA A 124 -6.17 -6.89 10.52
N CYS A 125 -5.68 -6.49 9.34
CA CYS A 125 -6.19 -6.98 8.06
C CYS A 125 -6.01 -8.49 7.88
N ALA A 126 -4.86 -9.05 8.27
CA ALA A 126 -4.63 -10.50 8.22
C ALA A 126 -5.66 -11.28 9.05
N LYS A 127 -5.96 -10.81 10.27
CA LYS A 127 -6.98 -11.44 11.14
C LYS A 127 -8.36 -11.44 10.48
N VAL A 128 -8.74 -10.35 9.83
CA VAL A 128 -10.02 -10.23 9.11
C VAL A 128 -10.07 -11.21 7.94
N LEU A 129 -9.02 -11.27 7.12
CA LEU A 129 -8.96 -12.21 6.00
C LEU A 129 -9.08 -13.67 6.48
N LEU A 130 -8.36 -14.05 7.54
CA LEU A 130 -8.43 -15.40 8.11
C LEU A 130 -9.83 -15.71 8.70
N LYS A 131 -10.47 -14.75 9.37
CA LYS A 131 -11.85 -14.86 9.86
C LYS A 131 -12.84 -15.16 8.72
N HIS A 132 -12.57 -14.65 7.52
CA HIS A 132 -13.38 -14.87 6.33
C HIS A 132 -12.86 -16.05 5.46
N ASN A 133 -12.09 -16.98 6.04
CA ASN A 133 -11.58 -18.18 5.40
C ASN A 133 -10.65 -17.93 4.20
N ALA A 134 -9.87 -16.84 4.22
CA ALA A 134 -8.78 -16.67 3.26
C ALA A 134 -7.83 -17.87 3.32
N ASP A 135 -7.50 -18.44 2.15
CA ASP A 135 -6.62 -19.60 2.07
C ASP A 135 -5.17 -19.22 2.42
N ILE A 136 -4.72 -19.67 3.60
CA ILE A 136 -3.34 -19.50 4.07
C ILE A 136 -2.32 -20.31 3.24
N LYS A 137 -2.78 -21.30 2.46
CA LYS A 137 -1.94 -22.11 1.56
C LYS A 137 -1.91 -21.56 0.14
N CYS A 138 -2.64 -20.49 -0.13
CA CYS A 138 -2.58 -19.81 -1.41
C CYS A 138 -1.12 -19.41 -1.66
N LYS A 139 -0.53 -19.92 -2.74
CA LYS A 139 0.82 -19.54 -3.15
C LYS A 139 0.67 -18.30 -4.03
N SER A 140 1.48 -17.27 -3.78
CA SER A 140 1.76 -16.28 -4.83
C SER A 140 2.30 -17.03 -6.04
N ARG A 141 2.10 -16.48 -7.24
CA ARG A 141 2.57 -17.11 -8.47
C ARG A 141 4.07 -16.85 -8.61
N VAL A 142 4.85 -17.49 -7.74
CA VAL A 142 6.27 -17.71 -7.94
C VAL A 142 6.38 -18.96 -8.81
N GLY A 143 6.79 -18.75 -10.06
CA GLY A 143 7.35 -19.83 -10.87
C GLY A 143 8.71 -20.23 -10.32
#